data_AF-A0AAV5SEM9-F1
#
_entry.id   AF-A0AAV5SEM9-F1
#
_cell.length_a   1.000
_cell.length_b   1.000
_cell.length_c   1.000
_cell.angle_alpha   90.00
_cell.angle_beta   90.00
_cell.angle_gamma   90.00
#
_symmetry.space_group_name_H-M   'P 1'
#
loop_
_entity.id
_entity.type
_entity.pdbx_description
1 polymer ?
#
loop_
_entity_poly.entity_id
_entity_poly.type
_entity_poly.pdbx_seq_one_letter_code
_entity_poly.pdbx_strand_id
1 'polypeptide(L)' 'LILRKCEDWNLDVITSTPRNHDIHYYWKSGLTGEAGKTPNAVVNVESTGLNDYWGMLASHPTNEVLKARVHDLESM' A
#
# COMPACT_ATOMS: atom_id res chain seq x y z
N LEU A 1 -8.24 24.84 -12.33
CA LEU A 1 -7.61 23.67 -11.69
C LEU A 1 -7.18 22.70 -12.77
N ILE A 2 -5.88 22.46 -12.94
CA ILE A 2 -5.42 21.33 -13.75
C ILE A 2 -5.56 20.10 -12.84
N LEU A 3 -6.59 19.29 -13.06
CA LEU A 3 -6.59 17.92 -12.55
C LEU A 3 -5.41 17.24 -13.26
N ARG A 4 -4.29 17.05 -12.54
CA ARG A 4 -3.15 16.32 -13.07
C ARG A 4 -3.66 14.96 -13.53
N LYS A 5 -3.37 14.59 -14.78
CA LYS A 5 -3.58 13.23 -15.27
C LYS A 5 -2.95 12.31 -14.23
N CYS A 6 -3.75 11.50 -13.55
CA CYS A 6 -3.20 10.45 -12.70
C CYS A 6 -2.26 9.66 -13.60
N GLU A 7 -1.00 9.50 -13.15
CA GLU A 7 -0.10 8.55 -13.76
C GLU A 7 -0.85 7.22 -13.92
N ASP A 8 -0.71 6.55 -15.05
CA ASP A 8 -1.36 5.25 -15.25
C ASP A 8 -0.72 4.28 -14.25
N TRP A 9 -1.37 4.04 -13.11
CA TRP A 9 -0.83 3.20 -12.03
C TRP A 9 -0.60 1.75 -12.45
N ASN A 10 -1.16 1.35 -13.61
CA ASN A 10 -1.03 0.03 -14.21
C ASN A 10 -1.16 -1.10 -13.19
N LEU A 11 -2.36 -1.17 -12.60
CA LEU A 11 -2.66 -2.08 -11.48
C LEU A 11 -2.41 -3.55 -11.83
N ASP A 12 -2.58 -3.92 -13.10
CA ASP A 12 -2.39 -5.30 -13.59
C ASP A 12 -0.97 -5.83 -13.37
N VAL A 13 0.04 -4.94 -13.29
CA VAL A 13 1.46 -5.32 -13.14
C VAL A 13 2.08 -4.79 -11.85
N ILE A 14 1.31 -4.14 -10.98
CA ILE A 14 1.87 -3.42 -9.82
C ILE A 14 2.66 -4.35 -8.89
N THR A 15 2.17 -5.56 -8.66
CA THR A 15 2.82 -6.60 -7.83
C THR A 15 4.11 -7.13 -8.44
N SER A 16 4.26 -7.03 -9.76
CA SER A 16 5.47 -7.44 -10.47
C SER A 16 6.59 -6.40 -10.35
N THR A 17 6.28 -5.19 -9.87
CA THR A 17 7.27 -4.15 -9.63
C THR A 17 7.89 -4.30 -8.24
N PRO A 18 9.16 -3.87 -8.04
CA PRO A 18 9.79 -3.96 -6.72
C PRO A 18 9.09 -3.10 -5.66
N ARG A 19 8.95 -3.63 -4.45
CA ARG A 19 8.47 -2.90 -3.25
C ARG A 19 9.56 -1.94 -2.73
N ASN A 20 9.84 -0.84 -3.45
CA ASN A 20 10.97 0.06 -3.14
C ASN A 20 10.63 1.55 -3.07
N HIS A 21 9.34 1.91 -3.02
CA HIS A 21 8.92 3.29 -2.77
C HIS A 21 9.40 3.76 -1.38
N ASP A 22 9.81 5.03 -1.26
CA ASP A 22 10.25 5.64 0.00
C ASP A 22 9.29 5.43 1.19
N ILE A 23 7.98 5.33 0.93
CA ILE A 23 6.95 5.11 1.94
C ILE A 23 7.09 3.72 2.58
N HIS A 24 7.58 2.74 1.84
CA HIS A 24 7.78 1.37 2.31
C HIS A 24 8.83 1.23 3.42
N TYR A 25 9.71 2.22 3.59
CA TYR A 25 10.65 2.26 4.72
C TYR A 25 9.95 2.65 6.03
N TYR A 26 8.89 3.45 5.95
CA TYR A 26 8.13 3.96 7.11
C TYR A 26 6.83 3.19 7.35
N TRP A 27 6.29 2.58 6.30
CA TRP A 27 5.11 1.71 6.32
C TRP A 27 5.54 0.28 6.04
N LYS A 28 5.65 -0.51 7.11
CA LYS A 28 6.05 -1.93 7.01
C LYS A 28 4.98 -2.75 6.30
N SER A 29 5.40 -3.76 5.55
CA SER A 29 4.49 -4.70 4.89
C SER A 29 3.58 -5.37 5.93
N GLY A 30 2.29 -5.45 5.62
CA GLY A 30 1.33 -6.19 6.42
C GLY A 30 1.53 -7.71 6.31
N LEU A 31 0.88 -8.46 7.19
CA LEU A 31 0.72 -9.90 7.04
C LEU A 31 -0.59 -10.14 6.28
N THR A 32 -0.49 -10.61 5.03
CA THR A 32 -1.64 -10.92 4.18
C THR A 32 -1.72 -12.41 3.93
N GLY A 33 -2.93 -12.97 3.88
CA GLY A 33 -3.14 -14.37 3.51
C GLY A 33 -4.57 -14.87 3.73
N GLU A 34 -4.82 -16.11 3.33
CA GLU A 34 -6.12 -16.78 3.49
C GLU A 34 -6.47 -17.01 4.98
N ALA A 35 -7.73 -16.78 5.32
CA ALA A 35 -8.24 -17.02 6.67
C ALA A 35 -8.37 -18.52 6.94
N GLY A 36 -7.62 -19.03 7.92
CA GLY A 36 -7.66 -20.47 8.26
C GLY A 36 -9.00 -20.99 8.80
N LYS A 37 -9.88 -20.13 9.30
CA LYS A 37 -11.18 -20.52 9.91
C LYS A 37 -12.41 -20.03 9.13
N THR A 38 -12.24 -19.07 8.24
CA THR A 38 -13.34 -18.48 7.47
C THR A 38 -13.07 -18.75 5.99
N PRO A 39 -13.78 -19.71 5.38
CA PRO A 39 -13.57 -20.02 3.97
C PRO A 39 -13.81 -18.79 3.08
N ASN A 40 -13.03 -18.67 2.01
CA ASN A 40 -13.13 -17.59 1.00
C ASN A 40 -12.96 -16.17 1.59
N ALA A 41 -12.12 -16.03 2.62
CA ALA A 41 -11.82 -14.75 3.22
C ALA A 41 -10.30 -14.54 3.30
N VAL A 42 -9.83 -13.38 2.83
CA VAL A 42 -8.45 -12.94 2.98
C VAL A 42 -8.35 -12.04 4.21
N VAL A 43 -7.31 -12.22 5.01
CA VAL A 43 -6.97 -11.38 6.14
C VAL A 43 -5.73 -10.57 5.79
N ASN A 44 -5.80 -9.27 5.98
CA ASN A 44 -4.64 -8.39 6.01
C ASN A 44 -4.50 -7.79 7.40
N VAL A 45 -3.36 -8.00 8.05
CA VAL A 45 -3.06 -7.46 9.38
C VAL A 45 -2.01 -6.37 9.26
N GLU A 46 -2.37 -5.17 9.72
CA GLU A 46 -1.47 -4.02 9.76
C GLU A 46 -1.23 -3.55 11.20
N SER A 47 0.00 -3.15 11.48
CA SER A 47 0.34 -2.46 12.72
C SER A 47 0.12 -0.95 12.55
N THR A 48 -0.83 -0.39 13.29
CA THR A 48 -1.11 1.05 13.27
C THR A 48 -0.32 1.83 14.32
N GLY A 49 0.21 1.16 15.35
CA GLY A 49 0.86 1.83 16.47
C GLY A 49 2.31 2.26 16.22
N LEU A 50 2.99 1.68 15.22
CA LEU A 50 4.40 1.96 14.93
C LEU A 50 4.61 2.86 13.71
N ASN A 51 3.58 3.06 12.89
CA ASN A 51 3.68 3.85 11.66
C ASN A 51 3.37 5.32 11.95
N ASP A 52 4.24 6.23 11.51
CA ASP A 52 4.00 7.67 11.59
C ASP A 52 3.15 8.15 10.40
N TYR A 53 1.84 7.95 10.49
CA TYR A 53 0.91 8.36 9.43
C TYR A 53 0.92 9.87 9.20
N TRP A 54 1.09 10.67 10.25
CA TRP A 54 1.12 12.12 10.15
C TRP A 54 2.36 12.59 9.40
N GLY A 55 3.53 12.05 9.74
CA GLY A 55 4.77 12.31 9.03
C GLY A 55 4.71 11.91 7.56
N MET A 56 4.13 10.74 7.25
CA MET A 56 3.96 10.30 5.86
C MET A 56 3.02 11.21 5.06
N LEU A 57 1.86 11.56 5.61
CA LEU A 57 0.89 12.44 4.95
C LEU A 57 1.38 13.90 4.81
N ALA A 58 2.27 14.34 5.70
CA ALA A 58 2.90 15.65 5.61
C ALA A 58 4.07 15.68 4.60
N SER A 59 4.73 14.54 4.37
CA SER A 59 5.95 14.46 3.55
C SER A 59 5.69 13.98 2.11
N HIS A 60 4.59 13.26 1.86
CA HIS A 60 4.27 12.69 0.56
C HIS A 60 2.88 13.09 0.06
N PRO A 61 2.69 13.27 -1.26
CA PRO A 61 1.37 13.40 -1.85
C PRO A 61 0.49 12.18 -1.56
N THR A 62 -0.80 12.40 -1.29
CA THR A 62 -1.74 11.32 -0.97
C THR A 62 -1.80 10.24 -2.05
N ASN A 63 -1.66 10.59 -3.34
CA ASN A 63 -1.66 9.63 -4.43
C ASN A 63 -0.46 8.68 -4.36
N GLU A 64 0.72 9.13 -3.93
CA GLU A 64 1.90 8.26 -3.76
C GLU A 64 1.72 7.35 -2.54
N VAL A 65 1.15 7.86 -1.45
CA VAL A 65 0.79 7.07 -0.26
C VAL A 65 -0.19 5.95 -0.63
N LEU A 66 -1.22 6.27 -1.42
CA LEU A 66 -2.18 5.28 -1.89
C LEU A 66 -1.54 4.27 -2.84
N LYS A 67 -0.69 4.71 -3.79
CA LYS A 67 0.00 3.82 -4.73
C LYS A 67 0.91 2.82 -4.01
N ALA A 68 1.71 3.30 -3.06
CA ALA A 68 2.53 2.44 -2.19
C ALA A 68 1.65 1.44 -1.43
N ARG A 69 0.50 1.88 -0.91
CA ARG A 69 -0.41 0.98 -0.20
C ARG A 69 -1.06 -0.07 -1.10
N VAL A 70 -1.44 0.28 -2.33
CA VAL A 70 -2.03 -0.66 -3.29
C VAL A 70 -1.03 -1.75 -3.65
N HIS A 71 0.26 -1.43 -3.80
CA HIS A 71 1.31 -2.44 -4.01
C HIS A 71 1.28 -3.54 -2.93
N ASP A 72 1.19 -3.14 -1.65
CA ASP A 72 1.11 -4.07 -0.51
C ASP A 72 -0.22 -4.83 -0.42
N LEU A 73 -1.33 -4.27 -0.94
CA LEU A 73 -2.63 -4.94 -0.94
C LEU A 73 -2.74 -6.00 -2.02
N GLU A 74 -2.10 -5.77 -3.17
CA GLU A 74 -2.08 -6.70 -4.28
C GLU A 74 -1.00 -7.78 -4.09
N SER A 75 0.03 -7.50 -3.28
CA SER A 75 1.07 -8.46 -2.90
C SER A 75 0.55 -9.35 -1.75
N MET A 76 -0.08 -10.48 -2.09
CA MET A 76 -0.41 -11.55 -1.13
C MET A 76 0.83 -12.32 -0.68
#